data_AF-A0A9D2T5Q8-F1
#
_entry.id   AF-A0A9D2T5Q8-F1
#
_cell.length_a   1.000
_cell.length_b   1.000
_cell.length_c   1.000
_cell.angle_alpha   90.00
_cell.angle_beta   90.00
_cell.angle_gamma   90.00
#
_symmetry.space_group_name_H-M   'P 1'
#
loop_
_entity.id
_entity.type
_entity.pdbx_description
1 polymer ?
#
loop_
_entity_poly.entity_id
_entity_poly.type
_entity_poly.pdbx_seq_one_letter_code
_entity_poly.pdbx_strand_id
1 'polypeptide(L)'
;MALPKPIRKIEAYLYALATGESDDLPDPRTKVEHYLKEIAENPPSGGQGPAGPAGKGVKSIALTTSEAGAVTGGTVTYTDDSTSAITVTTSQG
;
A
#
# COMPACT_ATOMS: atom_id res chain seq x y z
N MET A 1 -13.45 6.89 -10.44
CA MET A 1 -14.67 6.98 -11.26
C MET A 1 -15.79 6.43 -10.39
N ALA A 2 -16.77 7.24 -9.99
CA ALA A 2 -17.86 6.75 -9.13
C ALA A 2 -18.84 5.93 -9.98
N LEU A 3 -19.26 4.77 -9.49
CA LEU A 3 -20.25 3.92 -10.17
C LEU A 3 -21.63 4.60 -10.10
N PRO A 4 -22.48 4.46 -11.14
CA PRO A 4 -23.84 4.98 -11.10
C PRO A 4 -24.65 4.31 -9.98
N LYS A 5 -25.57 5.08 -9.37
CA LYS A 5 -26.43 4.55 -8.30
C LYS A 5 -27.28 3.39 -8.80
N PRO A 6 -27.39 2.29 -8.04
CA PRO A 6 -28.19 1.14 -8.43
C PRO A 6 -29.68 1.48 -8.44
N ILE A 7 -30.40 1.03 -9.46
CA ILE A 7 -31.86 1.20 -9.60
C ILE A 7 -32.57 -0.12 -9.27
N ARG A 8 -31.96 -1.25 -9.63
CA ARG A 8 -32.51 -2.61 -9.37
C ARG A 8 -31.84 -3.26 -8.17
N LYS A 9 -32.57 -4.17 -7.50
CA LYS A 9 -32.00 -4.97 -6.40
C LYS A 9 -30.71 -5.70 -6.78
N ILE A 10 -30.68 -6.30 -7.97
CA ILE A 10 -29.48 -6.98 -8.47
C ILE A 10 -28.28 -6.03 -8.62
N GLU A 11 -28.54 -4.79 -9.03
CA GLU A 11 -27.50 -3.76 -9.18
C GLU A 11 -26.99 -3.31 -7.82
N ALA A 12 -27.84 -3.29 -6.78
CA ALA A 12 -27.39 -2.96 -5.43
C ALA A 12 -26.36 -3.96 -4.89
N TYR A 13 -26.59 -5.27 -5.08
CA TYR A 13 -25.60 -6.28 -4.68
C TYR A 13 -24.32 -6.19 -5.51
N LEU A 14 -24.42 -5.97 -6.83
CA LEU A 14 -23.24 -5.81 -7.69
C LEU A 14 -22.46 -4.53 -7.39
N TYR A 15 -23.16 -3.45 -7.04
CA TYR A 15 -22.56 -2.20 -6.61
C TYR A 15 -21.76 -2.41 -5.32
N ALA A 16 -22.35 -3.07 -4.31
CA ALA A 16 -21.67 -3.39 -3.06
C ALA A 16 -20.42 -4.26 -3.28
N LEU A 17 -20.47 -5.24 -4.19
CA LEU A 17 -19.29 -6.04 -4.56
C LEU A 17 -18.16 -5.21 -5.20
N ALA A 18 -18.51 -4.17 -5.96
CA ALA A 18 -17.55 -3.35 -6.66
C ALA A 18 -16.96 -2.22 -5.80
N THR A 19 -17.74 -1.70 -4.84
CA THR A 19 -17.33 -0.57 -3.98
C THR A 19 -16.91 -0.99 -2.58
N GLY A 20 -17.32 -2.18 -2.12
CA GLY A 20 -17.21 -2.60 -0.72
C GLY A 20 -18.25 -1.94 0.20
N GLU A 21 -19.17 -1.15 -0.34
CA GLU A 21 -20.25 -0.48 0.41
C GLU A 21 -21.47 -1.40 0.48
N SER A 22 -21.59 -2.14 1.58
CA SER A 22 -22.67 -3.11 1.83
C SER A 22 -23.76 -2.59 2.78
N ASP A 23 -23.73 -1.29 3.11
CA ASP A 23 -24.75 -0.66 3.94
C ASP A 23 -26.12 -0.69 3.22
N ASP A 24 -27.17 -1.09 3.94
CA ASP A 24 -28.56 -1.16 3.47
C ASP A 24 -28.82 -2.05 2.23
N LEU A 25 -28.12 -3.18 2.10
CA LEU A 25 -28.41 -4.15 1.05
C LEU A 25 -29.87 -4.66 1.13
N PRO A 26 -30.58 -4.73 -0.02
CA PRO A 26 -31.98 -5.14 -0.03
C PRO A 26 -32.17 -6.58 0.46
N ASP A 27 -33.37 -6.90 0.95
CA ASP A 27 -33.67 -8.28 1.34
C ASP A 27 -33.70 -9.22 0.13
N PRO A 28 -32.93 -10.33 0.16
CA PRO A 28 -32.89 -11.32 -0.89
C PRO A 28 -34.18 -12.14 -0.92
N ARG A 29 -34.69 -12.42 -2.11
CA ARG A 29 -35.91 -13.23 -2.35
C ARG A 29 -35.60 -14.51 -3.10
N THR A 30 -34.51 -14.52 -3.86
CA THR A 30 -34.04 -15.67 -4.64
C THR A 30 -32.72 -16.20 -4.10
N LYS A 31 -32.39 -17.47 -4.41
CA LYS A 31 -31.11 -18.06 -4.04
C LYS A 31 -29.92 -17.26 -4.58
N VAL A 32 -30.04 -16.69 -5.77
CA VAL A 32 -29.00 -15.87 -6.39
C VAL A 32 -28.73 -14.61 -5.56
N GLU A 33 -29.79 -13.91 -5.13
CA GLU A 33 -29.65 -12.72 -4.29
C GLU A 33 -29.05 -13.05 -2.91
N HIS A 34 -29.39 -14.20 -2.34
CA HIS A 34 -28.75 -14.68 -1.10
C HIS A 34 -27.24 -14.87 -1.27
N TYR A 35 -26.81 -15.55 -2.34
CA TYR A 35 -25.39 -15.72 -2.61
C TYR A 35 -24.68 -14.38 -2.86
N LEU A 36 -25.30 -13.46 -3.59
CA LEU A 36 -24.70 -12.16 -3.87
C LEU A 36 -24.60 -11.29 -2.62
N LYS A 37 -25.61 -11.32 -1.73
CA LYS A 37 -25.57 -10.63 -0.44
C LYS A 37 -24.44 -11.19 0.44
N GLU A 38 -24.35 -12.51 0.55
CA GLU A 38 -23.30 -13.18 1.34
C GLU A 38 -21.89 -12.77 0.87
N ILE A 39 -21.63 -12.77 -0.44
CA ILE A 39 -20.32 -12.38 -0.98
C ILE A 39 -20.04 -10.89 -0.77
N ALA A 40 -21.07 -10.04 -0.77
CA ALA A 40 -20.92 -8.61 -0.55
C ALA A 40 -20.65 -8.25 0.93
N GLU A 41 -21.31 -8.95 1.87
CA GLU A 41 -21.12 -8.76 3.30
C GLU A 41 -19.83 -9.43 3.81
N ASN A 42 -19.51 -10.60 3.25
CA ASN A 42 -18.33 -11.40 3.60
C ASN A 42 -17.47 -11.65 2.36
N PRO A 43 -16.82 -10.62 1.79
CA PRO A 43 -15.97 -10.81 0.63
C PRO A 43 -14.84 -11.80 0.97
N PRO A 44 -14.52 -12.73 0.07
CA PRO A 44 -13.40 -13.63 0.30
C PRO A 44 -12.15 -12.78 0.54
N SER A 45 -11.40 -13.10 1.60
CA SER A 45 -10.12 -12.45 1.83
C SER A 45 -9.28 -12.56 0.57
N GLY A 46 -8.86 -11.41 0.03
CA GLY A 46 -7.94 -11.39 -1.09
C GLY A 46 -6.70 -12.22 -0.76
N GLY A 47 -6.11 -12.84 -1.78
CA GLY A 47 -4.81 -13.46 -1.61
C GLY A 47 -3.79 -12.44 -1.10
N GLN A 48 -2.77 -12.91 -0.38
CA GLN A 48 -1.63 -12.07 -0.03
C GLN A 48 -1.09 -11.42 -1.31
N GLY A 49 -0.87 -10.10 -1.26
CA GLY A 49 -0.21 -9.40 -2.37
C GLY A 49 1.17 -10.00 -2.67
N PRO A 50 1.72 -9.76 -3.87
CA PRO A 50 3.07 -10.21 -4.18
C PRO A 50 4.06 -9.67 -3.15
N ALA A 51 5.11 -10.45 -2.87
CA ALA A 51 6.21 -9.96 -2.05
C ALA A 51 6.76 -8.67 -2.67
N GLY A 52 7.04 -7.67 -1.82
CA GLY A 52 7.72 -6.46 -2.26
C GLY A 52 9.12 -6.80 -2.84
N PRO A 53 9.68 -5.93 -3.70
CA PRO A 53 11.05 -6.11 -4.16
C PRO A 53 12.02 -6.17 -2.98
N ALA A 54 13.12 -6.92 -3.13
CA ALA A 54 14.17 -6.96 -2.13
C ALA A 54 14.72 -5.54 -1.88
N GLY A 55 14.93 -5.19 -0.61
CA GLY A 55 15.59 -3.93 -0.25
C GLY A 55 17.04 -3.90 -0.72
N LYS A 56 17.54 -2.70 -1.02
CA LYS A 56 18.98 -2.49 -1.32
C LYS A 56 19.78 -2.57 -0.01
N GLY A 57 20.84 -3.38 0.01
CA GLY A 57 21.78 -3.42 1.14
C GLY A 57 22.82 -2.29 1.04
N VAL A 58 23.54 -2.01 2.13
CA VAL A 58 24.70 -1.10 2.12
C VAL A 58 25.95 -1.88 1.74
N LYS A 59 26.64 -1.45 0.68
CA LYS A 59 27.92 -2.01 0.22
C LYS A 59 29.11 -1.29 0.85
N SER A 60 29.08 0.04 0.86
CA SER A 60 30.14 0.86 1.48
C SER A 60 29.63 2.26 1.85
N ILE A 61 30.39 2.93 2.71
CA ILE A 61 30.14 4.32 3.11
C ILE A 61 31.47 5.09 2.99
N ALA A 62 31.44 6.21 2.27
CA ALA A 62 32.52 7.19 2.26
C ALA A 62 32.10 8.39 3.11
N LEU A 63 32.89 8.74 4.12
CA LEU A 63 32.61 9.89 5.00
C LEU A 63 33.37 11.13 4.53
N THR A 64 32.74 12.28 4.67
CA THR A 64 33.36 13.58 4.46
C THR A 64 33.63 14.22 5.81
N THR A 65 34.87 14.62 6.07
CA THR A 65 35.28 15.29 7.30
C THR A 65 35.67 16.74 7.03
N SER A 66 35.41 17.63 7.99
CA SER A 66 35.97 18.98 8.00
C SER A 66 37.46 18.95 8.33
N GLU A 67 38.14 20.09 8.14
CA GLU A 67 39.55 20.26 8.54
C GLU A 67 39.77 20.06 10.05
N ALA A 68 38.72 20.26 10.87
CA ALA A 68 38.74 20.01 12.31
C ALA A 68 38.45 18.53 12.68
N GLY A 69 38.28 17.64 11.69
CA GLY A 69 38.01 16.22 11.89
C GLY A 69 36.56 15.86 12.16
N ALA A 70 35.63 16.81 12.11
CA ALA A 70 34.20 16.54 12.30
C ALA A 70 33.58 15.95 11.03
N VAL A 71 32.73 14.93 11.15
CA VAL A 71 32.00 14.37 10.00
C VAL A 71 30.90 15.36 9.57
N THR A 72 30.95 15.83 8.34
CA THR A 72 30.00 16.81 7.78
C THR A 72 29.04 16.20 6.76
N GLY A 73 29.30 14.96 6.34
CA GLY A 73 28.46 14.27 5.36
C GLY A 73 29.07 12.94 4.95
N GLY A 74 28.55 12.38 3.87
CA GLY A 74 29.12 11.22 3.22
C GLY A 74 28.31 10.76 2.01
N THR A 75 28.71 9.63 1.45
CA THR A 75 28.02 8.94 0.36
C THR A 75 27.87 7.47 0.75
N VAL A 76 26.66 6.93 0.64
CA VAL A 76 26.41 5.50 0.72
C VAL A 76 26.43 4.90 -0.68
N THR A 77 27.08 3.75 -0.83
CA THR A 77 26.98 2.90 -2.01
C THR A 77 26.17 1.67 -1.63
N TYR A 78 25.13 1.36 -2.40
CA TYR A 78 24.28 0.21 -2.19
C TYR A 78 24.83 -1.04 -2.88
N THR A 79 24.26 -2.21 -2.58
CA THR A 79 24.64 -3.50 -3.19
C THR A 79 24.41 -3.57 -4.70
N ASP A 80 23.61 -2.68 -5.26
CA ASP A 80 23.38 -2.54 -6.70
C ASP A 80 24.24 -1.44 -7.36
N ASP A 81 25.29 -0.99 -6.67
CA ASP A 81 26.22 0.07 -7.08
C ASP A 81 25.59 1.47 -7.26
N SER A 82 24.30 1.64 -6.95
CA SER A 82 23.70 2.97 -6.85
C SER A 82 24.23 3.71 -5.62
N THR A 83 24.23 5.05 -5.67
CA THR A 83 24.75 5.89 -4.57
C THR A 83 23.71 6.89 -4.08
N SER A 84 23.86 7.33 -2.83
CA SER A 84 23.04 8.41 -2.24
C SER A 84 23.86 9.22 -1.24
N ALA A 85 23.52 10.49 -1.10
CA ALA A 85 24.17 11.37 -0.12
C ALA A 85 23.71 11.06 1.30
N ILE A 86 24.64 11.09 2.24
CA ILE A 86 24.39 11.06 3.68
C ILE A 86 24.44 12.50 4.17
N THR A 87 23.28 13.02 4.59
CA THR A 87 23.19 14.32 5.25
C THR A 87 23.42 14.14 6.75
N VAL A 88 24.43 14.84 7.29
CA VAL A 88 24.71 14.85 8.72
C VAL A 88 24.16 16.14 9.31
N THR A 89 23.38 16.02 10.38
CA THR A 89 22.91 17.15 11.19
C THR A 89 23.48 17.01 12.59
N THR A 90 24.24 18.01 13.03
CA THR A 90 24.81 18.05 14.37
C THR A 90 23.90 18.87 15.29
N SER A 91 23.40 18.26 16.37
CA SER A 91 22.95 19.03 17.53
C SER A 91 24.20 19.38 18.34
N GLN A 92 24.54 20.67 18.44
CA GLN A 92 25.62 21.14 19.31
C GLN A 92 25.34 20.62 20.74
N GLY A 93 26.34 19.98 21.35
CA GLY A 93 26.33 19.62 22.77
C GLY A 93 26.81 20.78 23.63
#